data_AF-A0AAV4DYV9-F1
#
_entry.id   AF-A0AAV4DYV9-F1
#
_cell.length_a   1.000
_cell.length_b   1.000
_cell.length_c   1.000
_cell.angle_alpha   90.00
_cell.angle_beta   90.00
_cell.angle_gamma   90.00
#
_symmetry.space_group_name_H-M   'P 1'
#
loop_
_entity.id
_entity.type
_entity.pdbx_description
1 polymer ?
#
loop_
_entity_poly.entity_id
_entity_poly.type
_entity_poly.pdbx_seq_one_letter_code
_entity_poly.pdbx_strand_id
1 'polypeptide(L)'
;MARRKLTILPLKRKIELIEAVESGKKQKILAEEFQIPANSVSTIMKRKDHYREQFYSGQVDVNKQRARLANHDDMEAELLRWFTEMQGNNIPISGPMMKTKATSIAETLGKNNWECNEGWIARLKKRHHIVFKTLCGESSSVDAASLNQWRDNVLKKTSKYEPFGAYNADETGLFW
;
A
#
# COMPACT_ATOMS: atom_id res chain seq x y z
N MET A 1 6.00 9.37 37.86
CA MET A 1 5.14 8.15 37.80
C MET A 1 5.49 7.37 36.55
N ALA A 2 5.76 6.07 36.66
CA ALA A 2 6.08 5.23 35.49
C ALA A 2 4.85 5.06 34.58
N ARG A 3 5.00 5.29 33.27
CA ARG A 3 3.94 5.02 32.29
C ARG A 3 3.64 3.52 32.28
N ARG A 4 2.40 3.15 32.60
CA ARG A 4 1.92 1.76 32.50
C ARG A 4 2.07 1.28 31.05
N LYS A 5 2.79 0.18 30.84
CA LYS A 5 2.90 -0.48 29.53
C LYS A 5 1.52 -1.01 29.14
N LEU A 6 0.94 -0.45 28.08
CA LEU A 6 -0.35 -0.90 27.56
C LEU A 6 -0.14 -2.15 26.70
N THR A 7 -0.68 -3.29 27.13
CA THR A 7 -0.79 -4.50 26.28
C THR A 7 -1.90 -4.27 25.27
N ILE A 8 -1.54 -4.19 23.99
CA ILE A 8 -2.50 -3.98 22.89
C ILE A 8 -2.75 -5.33 22.21
N LEU A 9 -3.99 -5.82 22.30
CA LEU A 9 -4.40 -7.05 21.62
C LEU A 9 -4.68 -6.81 20.12
N PRO A 10 -4.21 -7.70 19.22
CA PRO A 10 -4.66 -7.77 17.83
C PRO A 10 -6.18 -7.91 17.70
N LEU A 11 -6.73 -7.50 16.55
CA LEU A 11 -8.17 -7.60 16.28
C LEU A 11 -8.66 -9.05 16.42
N LYS A 12 -7.93 -10.02 15.87
CA LYS A 12 -8.23 -11.45 16.01
C LYS A 12 -8.39 -11.88 17.48
N ARG A 13 -7.42 -11.53 18.33
CA ARG A 13 -7.47 -11.86 19.78
C ARG A 13 -8.60 -11.16 20.51
N LYS A 14 -9.02 -9.97 20.08
CA LYS A 14 -10.20 -9.30 20.64
C LYS A 14 -11.49 -10.05 20.32
N ILE A 15 -11.63 -10.57 19.10
CA ILE A 15 -12.79 -11.37 18.70
C ILE A 15 -12.85 -12.68 19.50
N GLU A 16 -11.72 -13.41 19.60
CA GLU A 16 -11.63 -14.62 20.45
C GLU A 16 -12.05 -14.33 21.90
N LEU A 17 -11.64 -13.19 22.46
CA LEU A 17 -12.02 -12.77 23.81
C LEU A 17 -13.53 -12.47 23.90
N ILE A 18 -14.12 -11.80 22.90
CA ILE A 18 -15.55 -11.48 22.88
C ILE A 18 -16.38 -12.76 22.84
N GLU A 19 -16.03 -13.69 21.97
CA GLU A 19 -16.68 -15.00 21.84
C GLU A 19 -16.56 -15.80 23.15
N ALA A 20 -15.39 -15.78 23.78
CA ALA A 20 -15.16 -16.43 25.06
C ALA A 20 -16.05 -15.84 26.17
N VAL A 21 -16.19 -14.51 26.26
CA VAL A 21 -17.10 -13.88 27.23
C VAL A 21 -18.56 -14.24 26.94
N GLU A 22 -18.99 -14.20 25.69
CA GLU A 22 -20.37 -14.52 25.29
C GLU A 22 -20.71 -16.01 25.46
N SER A 23 -19.72 -16.90 25.38
CA SER A 23 -19.86 -18.33 25.72
C SER A 23 -20.01 -18.60 27.23
N GLY A 24 -19.97 -17.55 28.07
CA GLY A 24 -20.19 -17.64 29.51
C GLY A 24 -18.92 -17.76 30.36
N LYS A 25 -17.71 -17.66 29.77
CA LYS A 25 -16.47 -17.66 30.56
C LYS A 25 -16.37 -16.37 31.40
N LYS A 26 -15.89 -16.52 32.65
CA LYS A 26 -15.74 -15.39 33.58
C LYS A 26 -14.64 -14.43 33.09
N GLN A 27 -14.97 -13.14 33.03
CA GLN A 27 -14.04 -12.08 32.58
C GLN A 27 -12.72 -12.04 33.36
N LYS A 28 -12.72 -12.39 34.66
CA LYS A 28 -11.51 -12.44 35.48
C LYS A 28 -10.51 -13.49 34.97
N ILE A 29 -11.00 -14.68 34.63
CA ILE A 29 -10.17 -15.78 34.10
C ILE A 29 -9.63 -15.39 32.72
N LEU A 30 -10.48 -14.79 31.87
CA LEU A 30 -10.05 -14.31 30.55
C LEU A 30 -9.02 -13.18 30.62
N ALA A 31 -9.09 -12.31 31.63
CA ALA A 31 -8.08 -11.27 31.83
C ALA A 31 -6.68 -11.89 32.04
N GLU A 32 -6.61 -12.95 32.85
CA GLU A 32 -5.38 -13.70 33.11
C GLU A 32 -4.91 -14.47 31.87
N GLU A 33 -5.81 -15.21 31.22
CA GLU A 33 -5.52 -16.00 30.00
C GLU A 33 -5.01 -15.13 28.84
N PHE A 34 -5.59 -13.95 28.65
CA PHE A 34 -5.19 -13.01 27.60
C PHE A 34 -4.10 -12.03 28.05
N GLN A 35 -3.59 -12.15 29.29
CA GLN A 35 -2.56 -11.29 29.87
C GLN A 35 -2.88 -9.78 29.76
N ILE A 36 -4.15 -9.43 30.01
CA ILE A 36 -4.63 -8.05 30.01
C ILE A 36 -5.24 -7.66 31.35
N PRO A 37 -5.22 -6.38 31.72
CA PRO A 37 -5.93 -5.91 32.90
C PRO A 37 -7.43 -6.19 32.81
N ALA A 38 -8.09 -6.53 33.92
CA ALA A 38 -9.52 -6.81 33.95
C ALA A 38 -10.40 -5.68 33.38
N ASN A 39 -9.99 -4.41 33.58
CA ASN A 39 -10.69 -3.26 33.00
C ASN A 39 -10.69 -3.26 31.46
N SER A 40 -9.67 -3.88 30.85
CA SER A 40 -9.50 -3.93 29.39
C SER A 40 -10.49 -4.92 28.78
N VAL A 41 -10.80 -6.02 29.47
CA VAL A 41 -11.86 -6.96 29.07
C VAL A 41 -13.19 -6.21 28.95
N SER A 42 -13.55 -5.45 29.99
CA SER A 42 -14.81 -4.67 29.98
C SER A 42 -14.82 -3.58 28.91
N THR A 43 -13.70 -2.88 28.68
CA THR A 43 -13.60 -1.89 27.58
C THR A 43 -13.73 -2.54 26.20
N ILE A 44 -13.14 -3.72 26.00
CA ILE A 44 -13.24 -4.47 24.74
C ILE A 44 -14.70 -4.89 24.50
N MET A 45 -15.35 -5.44 25.53
CA MET A 45 -16.77 -5.84 25.44
C MET A 45 -17.71 -4.68 25.14
N LYS A 46 -17.45 -3.47 25.67
CA LYS A 46 -18.24 -2.27 25.33
C LYS A 46 -18.15 -1.87 23.86
N ARG A 47 -17.10 -2.27 23.14
CA ARG A 47 -16.87 -1.93 21.73
C ARG A 47 -16.98 -3.16 20.82
N LYS A 48 -17.66 -4.22 21.27
CA LYS A 48 -17.69 -5.51 20.59
C LYS A 48 -18.22 -5.43 19.15
N ASP A 49 -19.26 -4.64 18.91
CA ASP A 49 -19.89 -4.54 17.60
C ASP A 49 -18.97 -3.88 16.57
N HIS A 50 -18.27 -2.83 17.00
CA HIS A 50 -17.24 -2.18 16.18
C HIS A 50 -16.10 -3.13 15.80
N TYR A 51 -15.65 -3.99 16.72
CA TYR A 51 -14.61 -4.97 16.41
C TYR A 51 -15.12 -6.07 15.47
N ARG A 52 -16.38 -6.51 15.63
CA ARG A 52 -17.03 -7.46 14.70
C ARG A 52 -17.13 -6.87 13.30
N GLU A 53 -17.63 -5.64 13.18
CA GLU A 53 -17.73 -4.93 11.92
C GLU A 53 -16.36 -4.82 11.23
N GLN A 54 -15.31 -4.41 11.95
CA GLN A 54 -13.96 -4.36 11.42
C GLN A 54 -13.39 -5.73 11.01
N PHE A 55 -13.77 -6.80 11.70
CA PHE A 55 -13.29 -8.15 11.40
C PHE A 55 -13.98 -8.71 10.15
N TYR A 56 -15.29 -8.50 10.02
CA TYR A 56 -16.08 -8.99 8.90
C TYR A 56 -15.99 -8.11 7.64
N SER A 57 -15.60 -6.84 7.75
CA SER A 57 -15.41 -5.97 6.58
C SER A 57 -14.29 -6.42 5.66
N GLY A 58 -13.34 -7.23 6.16
CA GLY A 58 -12.18 -7.71 5.38
C GLY A 58 -11.16 -6.63 5.00
N GLN A 59 -11.41 -5.36 5.36
CA GLN A 59 -10.58 -4.21 5.00
C GLN A 59 -9.38 -4.01 5.94
N VAL A 60 -9.28 -4.80 7.01
CA VAL A 60 -8.27 -4.63 8.06
C VAL A 60 -7.48 -5.91 8.26
N ASP A 61 -6.15 -5.78 8.36
CA ASP A 61 -5.27 -6.86 8.78
C ASP A 61 -5.54 -7.26 10.24
N VAL A 62 -6.18 -8.42 10.42
CA VAL A 62 -6.66 -8.95 11.70
C VAL A 62 -5.53 -9.23 12.71
N ASN A 63 -4.28 -9.39 12.23
CA ASN A 63 -3.11 -9.67 13.05
C ASN A 63 -2.48 -8.39 13.62
N LYS A 64 -2.88 -7.20 13.15
CA LYS A 64 -2.36 -5.93 13.67
C LYS A 64 -3.02 -5.53 14.99
N GLN A 65 -2.19 -5.07 15.92
CA GLN A 65 -2.61 -4.54 17.24
C GLN A 65 -3.48 -3.28 17.14
N ARG A 66 -3.39 -2.53 16.04
CA ARG A 66 -4.23 -1.37 15.76
C ARG A 66 -4.83 -1.48 14.37
N ALA A 67 -6.14 -1.63 14.29
CA ALA A 67 -6.91 -1.25 13.12
C ALA A 67 -6.76 0.27 12.96
N ARG A 68 -5.91 0.71 12.03
CA ARG A 68 -5.92 2.10 11.58
C ARG A 68 -6.83 2.12 10.37
N LEU A 69 -8.09 2.54 10.58
CA LEU A 69 -8.84 3.17 9.50
C LEU A 69 -7.96 4.32 9.00
N ALA A 70 -7.76 4.43 7.69
CA ALA A 70 -6.97 5.52 7.15
C ALA A 70 -7.65 6.83 7.55
N ASN A 71 -6.93 7.71 8.27
CA ASN A 71 -7.36 9.10 8.33
C ASN A 71 -7.38 9.59 6.87
N HIS A 72 -8.55 10.03 6.41
CA HIS A 72 -8.86 10.54 5.05
C HIS A 72 -9.13 9.49 3.96
N ASP A 73 -10.11 8.63 4.22
CA ASP A 73 -10.59 7.61 3.27
C ASP A 73 -11.14 8.22 1.95
N ASP A 74 -11.76 9.40 2.04
CA ASP A 74 -12.27 10.19 0.92
C ASP A 74 -11.15 10.65 -0.04
N MET A 75 -10.07 11.21 0.51
CA MET A 75 -8.91 11.66 -0.28
C MET A 75 -8.12 10.49 -0.87
N GLU A 76 -7.94 9.43 -0.08
CA GLU A 76 -7.21 8.24 -0.51
C GLU A 76 -7.93 7.55 -1.67
N ALA A 77 -9.26 7.37 -1.58
CA ALA A 77 -10.06 6.80 -2.65
C ALA A 77 -9.96 7.61 -3.96
N GLU A 78 -10.08 8.94 -3.88
CA GLU A 78 -10.03 9.81 -5.05
C GLU A 78 -8.64 9.82 -5.70
N LEU A 79 -7.58 9.81 -4.88
CA LEU A 79 -6.20 9.74 -5.37
C LEU A 79 -5.91 8.41 -6.06
N LEU A 80 -6.45 7.30 -5.55
CA LEU A 80 -6.29 5.98 -6.16
C LEU A 80 -7.07 5.86 -7.47
N ARG A 81 -8.27 6.47 -7.55
CA ARG A 81 -9.03 6.52 -8.81
C ARG A 81 -8.21 7.22 -9.89
N TRP A 82 -7.70 8.41 -9.59
CA TRP A 82 -6.83 9.15 -10.50
C TRP A 82 -5.55 8.37 -10.86
N PHE A 83 -4.91 7.72 -9.88
CA PHE A 83 -3.72 6.91 -10.13
C PHE A 83 -4.00 5.76 -11.11
N THR A 84 -5.13 5.09 -10.96
CA THR A 84 -5.57 4.00 -11.84
C THR A 84 -5.86 4.49 -13.26
N GLU A 85 -6.51 5.65 -13.40
CA GLU A 85 -6.75 6.29 -14.70
C GLU A 85 -5.44 6.62 -15.44
N MET A 86 -4.45 7.17 -14.73
CA MET A 86 -3.15 7.48 -15.32
C MET A 86 -2.38 6.22 -15.73
N GLN A 87 -2.46 5.15 -14.92
CA GLN A 87 -1.87 3.85 -15.29
C GLN A 87 -2.54 3.26 -16.53
N GLY A 88 -3.87 3.36 -16.67
CA GLY A 88 -4.59 2.92 -17.86
C GLY A 88 -4.17 3.66 -19.14
N ASN A 89 -3.68 4.90 -19.00
CA ASN A 89 -3.15 5.72 -20.09
C ASN A 89 -1.62 5.59 -20.27
N ASN A 90 -0.96 4.66 -19.58
CA ASN A 90 0.50 4.49 -19.57
C ASN A 90 1.28 5.76 -19.19
N ILE A 91 0.69 6.63 -18.38
CA ILE A 91 1.37 7.86 -17.92
C ILE A 91 2.18 7.51 -16.66
N PRO A 92 3.52 7.69 -16.67
CA PRO A 92 4.33 7.48 -15.48
C PRO A 92 4.02 8.54 -14.43
N ILE A 93 3.69 8.08 -13.22
CA ILE A 93 3.43 8.95 -12.09
C ILE A 93 4.62 8.92 -11.14
N SER A 94 5.15 10.09 -10.83
CA SER A 94 6.19 10.27 -9.81
C SER A 94 5.62 10.54 -8.42
N GLY A 95 6.45 10.38 -7.38
CA GLY A 95 6.07 10.72 -6.00
C GLY A 95 5.64 12.18 -5.83
N PRO A 96 6.39 13.16 -6.35
CA PRO A 96 5.96 14.57 -6.34
C PRO A 96 4.61 14.80 -7.01
N MET A 97 4.36 14.18 -8.17
CA MET A 97 3.06 14.29 -8.85
C MET A 97 1.90 13.78 -7.98
N MET A 98 2.08 12.63 -7.32
CA MET A 98 1.07 12.13 -6.37
C MET A 98 0.82 13.11 -5.22
N LYS A 99 1.85 13.77 -4.69
CA LYS A 99 1.68 14.76 -3.62
C LYS A 99 0.88 15.97 -4.08
N THR A 100 1.26 16.55 -5.21
CA THR A 100 0.55 17.71 -5.79
C THR A 100 -0.91 17.36 -6.06
N LYS A 101 -1.18 16.18 -6.62
CA LYS A 101 -2.55 15.73 -6.85
C LYS A 101 -3.33 15.53 -5.54
N ALA A 102 -2.71 14.93 -4.52
CA ALA A 102 -3.33 14.74 -3.22
C ALA A 102 -3.73 16.08 -2.57
N THR A 103 -2.86 17.10 -2.64
CA THR A 103 -3.17 18.45 -2.13
C THR A 103 -4.34 19.09 -2.89
N SER A 104 -4.36 18.98 -4.22
CA SER A 104 -5.48 19.48 -5.05
C SER A 104 -6.81 18.77 -4.74
N ILE A 105 -6.79 17.46 -4.47
CA ILE A 105 -7.96 16.70 -4.02
C ILE A 105 -8.42 17.21 -2.64
N ALA A 106 -7.49 17.50 -1.74
CA ALA A 106 -7.82 18.03 -0.42
C ALA A 106 -8.53 19.39 -0.49
N GLU A 107 -8.06 20.29 -1.34
CA GLU A 107 -8.70 21.59 -1.62
C GLU A 107 -10.12 21.40 -2.18
N THR A 108 -10.27 20.48 -3.14
CA THR A 108 -11.58 20.16 -3.75
C THR A 108 -12.59 19.64 -2.71
N LEU A 109 -12.09 18.93 -1.69
CA LEU A 109 -12.89 18.41 -0.58
C LEU A 109 -13.02 19.39 0.60
N GLY A 110 -12.60 20.65 0.44
CA GLY A 110 -12.72 21.71 1.45
C GLY A 110 -11.72 21.59 2.61
N LYS A 111 -10.64 20.81 2.45
CA LYS A 111 -9.57 20.62 3.44
C LYS A 111 -8.37 21.51 3.12
N ASN A 112 -8.58 22.82 3.04
CA ASN A 112 -7.61 23.81 2.54
C ASN A 112 -6.32 23.93 3.37
N ASN A 113 -6.32 23.45 4.62
CA ASN A 113 -5.15 23.44 5.51
C ASN A 113 -4.43 22.08 5.55
N TRP A 114 -4.83 21.14 4.70
CA TRP A 114 -4.19 19.83 4.63
C TRP A 114 -3.05 19.84 3.62
N GLU A 115 -1.90 19.35 4.05
CA GLU A 115 -0.76 19.15 3.17
C GLU A 115 -0.33 17.67 3.19
N CYS A 116 -0.04 17.16 1.99
CA CYS A 116 0.38 15.80 1.80
C CYS A 116 1.81 15.57 2.31
N ASN A 117 1.95 15.04 3.54
CA ASN A 117 3.26 14.69 4.07
C ASN A 117 3.82 13.39 3.45
N GLU A 118 5.16 13.30 3.40
CA GLU A 118 5.88 12.11 2.86
C GLU A 118 5.43 10.81 3.53
N GLY A 119 5.19 10.85 4.84
CA GLY A 119 4.76 9.68 5.60
C GLY A 119 3.36 9.18 5.24
N TRP A 120 2.46 10.04 4.75
CA TRP A 120 1.13 9.65 4.30
C TRP A 120 1.22 8.93 2.95
N ILE A 121 1.95 9.49 1.99
CA ILE A 121 2.23 8.85 0.69
C ILE A 121 2.94 7.50 0.87
N ALA A 122 3.96 7.42 1.72
CA ALA A 122 4.67 6.17 1.97
C ALA A 122 3.75 5.08 2.54
N ARG A 123 2.79 5.45 3.40
CA ARG A 123 1.80 4.52 3.96
C ARG A 123 0.75 4.11 2.92
N LEU A 124 0.27 5.06 2.11
CA LEU A 124 -0.66 4.79 1.01
C LEU A 124 -0.05 3.80 0.01
N LYS A 125 1.19 4.04 -0.43
CA LYS A 125 1.92 3.11 -1.31
C LYS A 125 2.02 1.71 -0.70
N LYS A 126 2.35 1.62 0.59
CA LYS A 126 2.46 0.35 1.30
C LYS A 126 1.11 -0.36 1.44
N ARG A 127 0.01 0.37 1.62
CA ARG A 127 -1.34 -0.19 1.72
C ARG A 127 -1.82 -0.76 0.39
N HIS A 128 -1.55 -0.06 -0.70
CA HIS A 128 -2.05 -0.40 -2.05
C HIS A 128 -1.00 -1.08 -2.93
N HIS A 129 0.12 -1.53 -2.34
CA HIS A 129 1.21 -2.20 -3.06
C HIS A 129 1.75 -1.41 -4.27
N ILE A 130 1.72 -0.08 -4.19
CA ILE A 130 2.23 0.80 -5.25
C ILE A 130 3.75 0.85 -5.17
N VAL A 131 4.41 0.39 -6.23
CA VAL A 131 5.85 0.46 -6.40
C VAL A 131 6.14 1.37 -7.58
N PHE A 132 6.91 2.45 -7.32
CA PHE A 132 7.47 3.22 -8.42
C PHE A 132 8.66 2.45 -8.98
N LYS A 133 8.56 2.09 -10.24
CA LYS A 133 9.70 1.60 -11.02
C LYS A 133 10.30 2.78 -11.76
N THR A 134 11.61 2.92 -11.71
CA THR A 134 12.31 3.78 -12.66
C THR A 134 12.09 3.18 -14.04
N LEU A 135 11.44 3.92 -14.94
CA LEU A 135 11.39 3.56 -16.35
C LEU A 135 12.80 3.82 -16.92
N CYS A 136 13.67 2.83 -16.81
CA CYS A 136 14.90 2.80 -17.60
C CYS A 136 14.57 2.18 -18.95
N GLY A 137 14.76 2.94 -20.02
CA GLY A 137 14.78 2.45 -21.39
C GLY A 137 13.57 2.83 -22.23
N GLU A 138 13.85 3.28 -23.45
CA GLU A 138 12.92 3.49 -24.57
C GLU A 138 12.21 2.20 -25.03
N SER A 139 12.15 1.15 -24.21
CA SER A 139 11.54 -0.14 -24.56
C SER A 139 10.05 -0.07 -24.86
N SER A 140 9.39 1.04 -24.50
CA SER A 140 7.95 1.26 -24.75
C SER A 140 7.66 2.07 -26.02
N SER A 141 8.67 2.59 -26.74
CA SER A 141 8.48 3.42 -27.94
C SER A 141 8.46 2.61 -29.25
N VAL A 142 8.84 1.33 -29.22
CA VAL A 142 8.94 0.50 -30.43
C VAL A 142 7.68 -0.34 -30.59
N ASP A 143 6.97 -0.15 -31.69
CA ASP A 143 5.78 -0.94 -32.02
C ASP A 143 6.16 -2.39 -32.42
N ALA A 144 5.20 -3.31 -32.31
CA ALA A 144 5.42 -4.73 -32.57
C ALA A 144 5.82 -5.03 -34.02
N ALA A 145 5.40 -4.22 -35.00
CA ALA A 145 5.78 -4.41 -36.39
C ALA A 145 7.24 -3.99 -36.62
N SER A 146 7.67 -2.86 -36.07
CA SER A 146 9.07 -2.42 -36.09
C SER A 146 10.00 -3.42 -35.38
N LEU A 147 9.57 -4.01 -34.26
CA LEU A 147 10.31 -5.07 -33.56
C LEU A 147 10.47 -6.33 -34.42
N ASN A 148 9.40 -6.77 -35.08
CA ASN A 148 9.45 -7.96 -35.95
C ASN A 148 10.32 -7.72 -37.18
N GLN A 149 10.21 -6.54 -37.81
CA GLN A 149 11.06 -6.15 -38.93
C GLN A 149 12.53 -6.09 -38.53
N TRP A 150 12.85 -5.56 -37.34
CA TRP A 150 14.21 -5.55 -36.83
C TRP A 150 14.74 -6.97 -36.57
N ARG A 151 13.92 -7.86 -35.97
CA ARG A 151 14.31 -9.27 -35.77
C ARG A 151 14.63 -9.97 -37.09
N ASP A 152 13.78 -9.78 -38.10
CA ASP A 152 13.97 -10.42 -39.40
C ASP A 152 15.17 -9.87 -40.17
N ASN A 153 15.49 -8.59 -40.02
CA ASN A 153 16.56 -7.97 -40.80
C ASN A 153 17.91 -7.95 -40.09
N VAL A 154 17.94 -7.75 -38.77
CA VAL A 154 19.18 -7.61 -38.00
C VAL A 154 19.53 -8.94 -37.37
N LEU A 155 18.61 -9.56 -36.62
CA LEU A 155 18.88 -10.81 -35.90
C LEU A 155 19.24 -11.96 -36.84
N LYS A 156 18.55 -12.10 -37.98
CA LYS A 156 18.91 -13.10 -39.00
C LYS A 156 20.24 -12.83 -39.70
N LYS A 157 20.65 -11.55 -39.82
CA LYS A 157 21.94 -11.19 -40.42
C LYS A 157 23.09 -11.33 -39.43
N THR A 158 22.83 -11.17 -38.14
CA THR A 158 23.84 -11.27 -37.09
C THR A 158 23.98 -12.67 -36.50
N SER A 159 23.01 -13.57 -36.72
CA SER A 159 23.06 -14.96 -36.26
C SER A 159 24.21 -15.80 -36.82
N LYS A 160 24.85 -15.33 -37.91
CA LYS A 160 26.03 -15.96 -38.51
C LYS A 160 27.34 -15.61 -37.80
N TYR A 161 27.32 -14.67 -36.85
CA TYR A 161 28.49 -14.30 -36.06
C TYR A 161 28.43 -14.97 -34.69
N GLU A 162 29.58 -15.44 -34.22
CA GLU A 162 29.72 -15.98 -32.86
C GLU A 162 29.38 -14.90 -31.82
N PRO A 163 28.64 -15.24 -30.74
CA PRO A 163 28.23 -14.27 -29.72
C PRO A 163 29.40 -13.49 -29.10
N PHE A 164 30.60 -14.08 -29.09
CA PHE A 164 31.82 -13.44 -28.58
C PHE A 164 32.24 -12.19 -29.36
N GLY A 165 31.80 -12.03 -30.61
CA GLY A 165 32.07 -10.84 -31.44
C GLY A 165 30.92 -9.83 -31.51
N ALA A 166 29.82 -10.07 -30.79
CA ALA A 166 28.63 -9.20 -30.80
C ALA A 166 28.65 -8.27 -29.59
N TYR A 167 28.95 -6.99 -29.81
CA TYR A 167 28.92 -5.96 -28.78
C TYR A 167 27.62 -5.14 -28.89
N ASN A 168 26.94 -4.95 -27.77
CA ASN A 168 25.83 -3.99 -27.67
C ASN A 168 26.38 -2.65 -27.17
N ALA A 169 26.18 -1.58 -27.94
CA ALA A 169 26.50 -0.21 -27.54
C ALA A 169 25.19 0.58 -27.52
N ASP A 170 24.70 0.86 -26.31
CA ASP A 170 23.40 1.51 -26.07
C ASP A 170 23.52 3.03 -25.98
N GLU A 171 24.67 3.53 -25.50
CA GLU A 171 24.94 4.97 -25.36
C GLU A 171 26.39 5.29 -25.73
N THR A 172 26.60 6.36 -26.49
CA THR A 172 27.94 6.94 -26.72
C THR A 172 27.95 8.39 -26.26
N GLY A 173 28.74 8.70 -25.23
CA GLY A 173 28.91 10.06 -24.71
C GLY A 173 30.30 10.61 -25.06
N LEU A 174 30.35 11.80 -25.65
CA LEU A 174 31.57 12.61 -25.77
C LEU A 174 31.72 13.44 -24.50
N PHE A 175 32.75 13.15 -23.70
CA PHE A 175 33.15 13.98 -22.56
C PHE A 175 34.22 14.97 -23.01
N TRP A 176 34.06 16.25 -22.65
CA TRP A 176 35.08 17.31 -22.77
C TRP A 176 35.50 17.80 -21.38
#